data_AF-A0A927B7H5-F1
#
_entry.id   AF-A0A927B7H5-F1
#
_cell.length_a   1.000
_cell.length_b   1.000
_cell.length_c   1.000
_cell.angle_alpha   90.00
_cell.angle_beta   90.00
_cell.angle_gamma   90.00
#
_symmetry.space_group_name_H-M   'P 1'
#
loop_
_entity.id
_entity.type
_entity.pdbx_description
1 polymer ?
#
loop_
_entity_poly.entity_id
_entity_poly.type
_entity_poly.pdbx_seq_one_letter_code
_entity_poly.pdbx_strand_id
1 'polypeptide(L)'
;MTHDAQLSRTFLKNGLITLVGLNLFVEALSWYMAYQAKLNFVNESGGLTNYLGLWIRNTWLPELVTVYILTQMIYLVHRWFNITPDGISRSSLARYELSFLPIMLLAFPIFNPFTQSVRYLLTAFPNYSTATYWDQYITGTYSWQMYFIYLFPVLFIGYGTLNISLLSSRLRQSGY
;
A
#
# COMPACT_ATOMS: atom_id res chain seq x y z
N MET A 1 -18.55 21.16 -1.84
CA MET A 1 -17.49 20.19 -1.47
C MET A 1 -16.23 20.62 -2.20
N THR A 2 -15.12 20.89 -1.50
CA THR A 2 -13.92 21.50 -2.10
C THR A 2 -13.21 20.52 -3.04
N HIS A 3 -12.64 21.05 -4.13
CA HIS A 3 -11.87 20.28 -5.13
C HIS A 3 -10.81 19.36 -4.48
N ASP A 4 -10.18 19.85 -3.40
CA ASP A 4 -9.18 19.12 -2.61
C ASP A 4 -9.70 17.83 -1.98
N ALA A 5 -10.91 17.84 -1.43
CA ALA A 5 -11.51 16.68 -0.79
C ALA A 5 -11.86 15.59 -1.82
N GLN A 6 -12.21 15.97 -3.05
CA GLN A 6 -12.48 15.03 -4.13
C GLN A 6 -11.19 14.38 -4.65
N LEU A 7 -10.12 15.16 -4.77
CA LEU A 7 -8.81 14.67 -5.21
C LEU A 7 -8.23 13.64 -4.22
N SER A 8 -8.22 13.96 -2.92
CA SER A 8 -7.74 13.04 -1.87
C SER A 8 -8.55 11.73 -1.83
N ARG A 9 -9.89 11.82 -1.95
CA ARG A 9 -10.75 10.63 -2.03
C ARG A 9 -10.46 9.77 -3.27
N THR A 10 -10.15 10.41 -4.39
CA THR A 10 -9.82 9.70 -5.65
C THR A 10 -8.51 8.95 -5.51
N PHE A 11 -7.47 9.56 -4.96
CA PHE A 11 -6.21 8.87 -4.67
C PHE A 11 -6.39 7.72 -3.68
N LEU A 12 -7.16 7.92 -2.61
CA LEU A 12 -7.45 6.85 -1.67
C LEU A 12 -8.16 5.67 -2.34
N LYS A 13 -9.23 5.94 -3.10
CA LYS A 13 -9.96 4.91 -3.85
C LYS A 13 -9.03 4.15 -4.79
N ASN A 14 -8.21 4.85 -5.56
CA ASN A 14 -7.31 4.23 -6.53
C ASN A 14 -6.18 3.45 -5.86
N GLY A 15 -5.65 3.94 -4.73
CA GLY A 15 -4.69 3.21 -3.91
C GLY A 15 -5.28 1.94 -3.31
N LEU A 16 -6.53 1.96 -2.88
CA LEU A 16 -7.24 0.75 -2.43
C LEU A 16 -7.42 -0.26 -3.57
N ILE A 17 -7.76 0.19 -4.78
CA ILE A 17 -7.85 -0.68 -5.96
C ILE A 17 -6.48 -1.31 -6.26
N THR A 18 -5.40 -0.53 -6.22
CA THR A 18 -4.05 -1.05 -6.44
C THR A 18 -3.64 -2.05 -5.35
N LEU A 19 -3.95 -1.77 -4.08
CA LEU A 19 -3.70 -2.68 -2.97
C LEU A 19 -4.42 -4.01 -3.16
N VAL A 20 -5.71 -3.97 -3.54
CA VAL A 20 -6.50 -5.17 -3.82
C VAL A 20 -5.86 -5.98 -4.93
N GLY A 21 -5.53 -5.33 -6.05
CA GLY A 21 -4.89 -5.98 -7.20
C GLY A 21 -3.55 -6.63 -6.83
N LEU A 22 -2.69 -5.90 -6.10
CA LEU A 22 -1.40 -6.41 -5.65
C LEU A 22 -1.54 -7.60 -4.71
N ASN A 23 -2.42 -7.52 -3.69
CA ASN A 23 -2.61 -8.60 -2.73
C ASN A 23 -3.16 -9.85 -3.40
N LEU A 24 -4.16 -9.71 -4.28
CA LEU A 24 -4.72 -10.86 -5.02
C LEU A 24 -3.66 -11.49 -5.93
N PHE A 25 -2.84 -10.68 -6.60
CA PHE A 25 -1.77 -11.16 -7.45
C PHE A 25 -0.70 -11.93 -6.65
N VAL A 26 -0.20 -11.34 -5.56
CA VAL A 26 0.78 -11.99 -4.68
C VAL A 26 0.21 -13.28 -4.08
N GLU A 27 -1.04 -13.25 -3.67
CA GLU A 27 -1.71 -14.43 -3.11
C GLU A 27 -1.85 -15.53 -4.17
N ALA A 28 -2.32 -15.21 -5.38
CA ALA A 28 -2.43 -16.17 -6.48
C ALA A 28 -1.06 -16.76 -6.87
N LEU A 29 -0.02 -15.92 -6.97
CA LEU A 29 1.35 -16.37 -7.21
C LEU A 29 1.87 -17.28 -6.09
N SER A 30 1.56 -16.96 -4.84
CA SER A 30 1.99 -17.77 -3.71
C SER A 30 1.32 -19.14 -3.68
N TRP A 31 0.04 -19.23 -4.07
CA TRP A 31 -0.64 -20.52 -4.28
C TRP A 31 -0.06 -21.31 -5.45
N TYR A 32 0.33 -20.63 -6.52
CA TYR A 32 0.95 -21.27 -7.68
C TYR A 32 2.34 -21.84 -7.35
N MET A 33 3.21 -21.05 -6.70
CA MET A 33 4.59 -21.44 -6.43
C MET A 33 4.74 -22.38 -5.22
N ALA A 34 3.90 -22.21 -4.20
CA ALA A 34 4.04 -22.88 -2.91
C ALA A 34 2.76 -23.60 -2.48
N TYR A 35 2.09 -24.26 -3.44
CA TYR A 35 0.80 -24.92 -3.23
C TYR A 35 0.77 -25.84 -2.00
N GLN A 36 1.75 -26.74 -1.86
CA GLN A 36 1.80 -27.68 -0.73
C GLN A 36 1.99 -26.99 0.61
N ALA A 37 2.88 -25.99 0.68
CA ALA A 37 3.10 -25.21 1.90
C ALA A 37 1.85 -24.42 2.29
N LYS A 38 1.16 -23.82 1.30
CA LYS A 38 -0.12 -23.12 1.52
C LYS A 38 -1.21 -24.07 1.99
N LEU A 39 -1.33 -25.25 1.38
CA LEU A 39 -2.31 -26.24 1.78
C LEU A 39 -2.07 -26.72 3.22
N ASN A 40 -0.82 -26.99 3.60
CA ASN A 40 -0.45 -27.33 4.97
C ASN A 40 -0.82 -26.20 5.94
N PHE A 41 -0.48 -24.96 5.61
CA PHE A 41 -0.82 -23.81 6.44
C PHE A 41 -2.34 -23.60 6.59
N VAL A 42 -3.12 -23.84 5.53
CA VAL A 42 -4.59 -23.84 5.60
C VAL A 42 -5.11 -24.91 6.54
N ASN A 43 -4.57 -26.13 6.46
CA ASN A 43 -4.96 -27.23 7.33
C ASN A 43 -4.59 -26.95 8.80
N GLU A 44 -3.38 -26.47 9.05
CA GLU A 44 -2.89 -26.08 10.38
C GLU A 44 -3.70 -24.92 10.99
N SER A 45 -4.18 -24.00 10.16
CA SER A 45 -5.04 -22.90 10.59
C SER A 45 -6.46 -23.36 10.96
N GLY A 46 -6.83 -24.63 10.74
CA GLY A 46 -8.19 -25.14 10.96
C GLY A 46 -9.14 -24.92 9.78
N GLY A 47 -8.61 -24.83 8.56
CA GLY A 47 -9.36 -24.76 7.32
C GLY A 47 -9.35 -23.38 6.65
N LEU A 48 -9.98 -23.31 5.47
CA LEU A 48 -9.91 -22.15 4.57
C LEU A 48 -10.46 -20.86 5.21
N THR A 49 -11.53 -20.94 5.99
CA THR A 49 -12.14 -19.76 6.64
C THR A 49 -11.19 -19.09 7.63
N ASN A 50 -10.52 -19.90 8.48
CA ASN A 50 -9.55 -19.38 9.45
C ASN A 50 -8.32 -18.82 8.75
N TYR A 51 -7.85 -19.51 7.71
CA TYR A 51 -6.78 -19.01 6.85
C TYR A 51 -7.11 -17.61 6.28
N LEU A 52 -8.29 -17.44 5.67
CA LEU A 52 -8.71 -16.17 5.11
C LEU A 52 -8.84 -15.09 6.19
N GLY A 53 -9.35 -15.43 7.36
CA GLY A 53 -9.41 -14.53 8.51
C GLY A 53 -8.03 -14.05 8.95
N LEU A 54 -7.06 -14.97 9.06
CA LEU A 54 -5.67 -14.65 9.38
C LEU A 54 -5.02 -13.80 8.28
N TRP A 55 -5.26 -14.12 7.01
CA TRP A 55 -4.71 -13.36 5.89
C TRP A 55 -5.23 -11.93 5.86
N ILE A 56 -6.54 -11.72 6.05
CA ILE A 56 -7.12 -10.37 6.12
C ILE A 56 -6.54 -9.61 7.33
N ARG A 57 -6.54 -10.24 8.50
CA ARG A 57 -6.07 -9.62 9.75
C ARG A 57 -4.59 -9.26 9.69
N ASN A 58 -3.75 -10.13 9.15
CA ASN A 58 -2.30 -9.99 9.20
C ASN A 58 -1.73 -9.26 7.99
N THR A 59 -2.44 -9.21 6.86
CA THR A 59 -1.92 -8.66 5.60
C THR A 59 -2.78 -7.56 4.99
N TRP A 60 -4.10 -7.54 5.22
CA TRP A 60 -4.92 -6.47 4.65
C TRP A 60 -5.02 -5.28 5.58
N LEU A 61 -5.40 -5.52 6.84
CA LEU A 61 -5.67 -4.44 7.79
C LEU A 61 -4.47 -3.52 8.05
N PRO A 62 -3.23 -4.02 8.26
CA PRO A 62 -2.09 -3.12 8.44
C PRO A 62 -1.78 -2.35 7.14
N GLU A 63 -1.92 -2.97 5.99
CA GLU A 63 -1.57 -2.40 4.69
C GLU A 63 -2.55 -1.32 4.25
N LEU A 64 -3.78 -1.30 4.77
CA LEU A 64 -4.70 -0.17 4.63
C LEU A 64 -4.10 1.12 5.24
N VAL A 65 -3.36 1.01 6.34
CA VAL A 65 -2.65 2.16 6.94
C VAL A 65 -1.55 2.64 6.00
N THR A 66 -0.78 1.72 5.44
CA THR A 66 0.26 2.04 4.45
C THR A 66 -0.32 2.78 3.25
N VAL A 67 -1.40 2.27 2.65
CA VAL A 67 -2.07 2.92 1.52
C VAL A 67 -2.62 4.29 1.91
N TYR A 68 -3.25 4.40 3.06
CA TYR A 68 -3.77 5.67 3.54
C TYR A 68 -2.64 6.71 3.64
N ILE A 69 -1.55 6.41 4.35
CA ILE A 69 -0.42 7.33 4.51
C ILE A 69 0.21 7.66 3.16
N LEU A 70 0.46 6.66 2.31
CA LEU A 70 1.06 6.84 1.00
C LEU A 70 0.22 7.74 0.09
N THR A 71 -1.11 7.54 0.07
CA THR A 71 -2.02 8.37 -0.72
C THR A 71 -2.10 9.80 -0.20
N GLN A 72 -2.00 10.02 1.12
CA GLN A 72 -1.87 11.36 1.68
C GLN A 72 -0.55 12.03 1.27
N MET A 73 0.56 11.29 1.28
CA MET A 73 1.85 11.80 0.83
C MET A 73 1.83 12.20 -0.66
N ILE A 74 1.23 11.38 -1.52
CA ILE A 74 1.00 11.70 -2.94
C ILE A 74 0.15 12.96 -3.08
N TYR A 75 -0.95 13.06 -2.33
CA TYR A 75 -1.82 14.22 -2.32
C TYR A 75 -1.07 15.50 -1.90
N LEU A 76 -0.21 15.43 -0.88
CA LEU A 76 0.61 16.57 -0.45
C LEU A 76 1.55 17.04 -1.55
N VAL A 77 2.18 16.13 -2.30
CA VAL A 77 3.02 16.50 -3.46
C VAL A 77 2.18 17.19 -4.54
N HIS A 78 1.01 16.65 -4.90
CA HIS A 78 0.10 17.31 -5.83
C HIS A 78 -0.26 18.73 -5.41
N ARG A 79 -0.54 18.91 -4.11
CA ARG A 79 -0.89 20.21 -3.53
C ARG A 79 0.30 21.17 -3.51
N TRP A 80 1.49 20.71 -3.12
CA TRP A 80 2.68 21.56 -3.02
C TRP A 80 3.17 22.04 -4.38
N PHE A 81 3.11 21.18 -5.40
CA PHE A 81 3.57 21.51 -6.74
C PHE A 81 2.45 22.01 -7.67
N ASN A 82 1.22 22.18 -7.15
CA ASN A 82 0.03 22.57 -7.92
C ASN A 82 -0.14 21.75 -9.20
N ILE A 83 0.12 20.45 -9.13
CA ILE A 83 0.09 19.59 -10.32
C ILE A 83 -1.35 19.24 -10.65
N THR A 84 -1.86 19.81 -11.74
CA THR A 84 -3.15 19.46 -12.32
C THR A 84 -2.99 18.23 -13.22
N PRO A 85 -3.71 17.12 -12.96
CA PRO A 85 -3.70 15.93 -13.82
C PRO A 85 -4.19 16.23 -15.25
N ASP A 86 -5.06 17.23 -15.37
CA ASP A 86 -5.74 17.66 -16.59
C ASP A 86 -4.80 18.48 -17.47
N GLY A 87 -3.90 17.82 -18.21
CA GLY A 87 -2.99 18.49 -19.14
C GLY A 87 -1.62 17.85 -19.30
N ILE A 88 -1.35 16.73 -18.61
CA ILE A 88 -0.07 16.04 -18.71
C ILE A 88 0.06 15.38 -20.09
N SER A 89 0.87 16.00 -20.95
CA SER A 89 1.28 15.45 -22.24
C SER A 89 2.01 14.12 -22.07
N ARG A 90 1.98 13.26 -23.10
CA ARG A 90 2.76 11.99 -23.07
C ARG A 90 4.26 12.23 -22.83
N SER A 91 4.80 13.36 -23.31
CA SER A 91 6.20 13.75 -23.11
C SER A 91 6.53 14.28 -21.71
N SER A 92 5.53 14.76 -20.96
CA SER A 92 5.71 15.23 -19.58
C SER A 92 5.38 14.18 -18.52
N LEU A 93 4.79 13.05 -18.92
CA LEU A 93 4.42 11.95 -18.02
C LEU A 93 5.59 11.41 -17.20
N ALA A 94 6.75 11.19 -17.83
CA ALA A 94 7.93 10.68 -17.13
C ALA A 94 8.43 11.68 -16.05
N ARG A 95 8.42 12.98 -16.35
CA ARG A 95 8.82 14.02 -15.37
C ARG A 95 7.81 14.09 -14.23
N TYR A 96 6.53 13.96 -14.55
CA TYR A 96 5.47 13.85 -13.55
C TYR A 96 5.72 12.67 -12.62
N GLU A 97 5.89 11.45 -13.15
CA GLU A 97 6.14 10.25 -12.33
C GLU A 97 7.43 10.36 -11.51
N LEU A 98 8.51 10.89 -12.10
CA LEU A 98 9.77 11.11 -11.40
C LEU A 98 9.66 12.13 -10.26
N SER A 99 8.74 13.10 -10.35
CA SER A 99 8.52 14.07 -9.25
C SER A 99 8.00 13.42 -7.96
N PHE A 100 7.36 12.24 -8.06
CA PHE A 100 6.91 11.47 -6.90
C PHE A 100 7.96 10.48 -6.40
N LEU A 101 9.03 10.19 -7.16
CA LEU A 101 10.03 9.22 -6.71
C LEU A 101 10.62 9.57 -5.33
N PRO A 102 11.01 10.81 -5.03
CA PRO A 102 11.54 11.15 -3.70
C PRO A 102 10.55 10.84 -2.57
N ILE A 103 9.26 11.11 -2.78
CA ILE A 103 8.24 10.86 -1.75
C ILE A 103 8.01 9.36 -1.55
N MET A 104 8.11 8.55 -2.62
CA MET A 104 8.02 7.09 -2.52
C MET A 104 9.21 6.49 -1.76
N LEU A 105 10.43 6.97 -2.04
CA LEU A 105 11.64 6.53 -1.34
C LEU A 105 11.60 6.89 0.16
N LEU A 106 10.98 8.02 0.51
CA LEU A 106 10.83 8.48 1.88
C LEU A 106 9.57 7.95 2.59
N ALA A 107 8.70 7.21 1.91
CA ALA A 107 7.44 6.74 2.50
C ALA A 107 7.67 5.69 3.59
N PHE A 108 8.62 4.77 3.40
CA PHE A 108 8.90 3.69 4.33
C PHE A 108 9.06 4.14 5.79
N PRO A 109 10.00 5.05 6.12
CA PRO A 109 10.18 5.48 7.51
C PRO A 109 8.94 6.17 8.09
N ILE A 110 8.05 6.71 7.26
CA ILE A 110 6.85 7.43 7.68
C ILE A 110 5.71 6.45 8.00
N PHE A 111 5.35 5.53 7.11
CA PHE A 111 4.23 4.62 7.38
C PHE A 111 4.61 3.45 8.27
N ASN A 112 5.87 2.98 8.22
CA ASN A 112 6.30 1.77 8.91
C ASN A 112 5.93 1.75 10.41
N PRO A 113 6.18 2.78 11.24
CA PRO A 113 5.84 2.70 12.66
C PRO A 113 4.33 2.56 12.89
N PHE A 114 3.49 3.17 12.04
CA PHE A 114 2.02 3.06 12.15
C PHE A 114 1.53 1.69 11.69
N THR A 115 1.99 1.24 10.52
CA THR A 115 1.62 -0.07 9.95
C THR A 115 2.05 -1.21 10.88
N GLN A 116 3.27 -1.15 11.42
CA GLN A 116 3.76 -2.17 12.34
C GLN A 116 3.06 -2.12 13.70
N SER A 117 2.64 -0.94 14.16
CA SER A 117 1.82 -0.83 15.37
C SER A 117 0.45 -1.50 15.19
N VAL A 118 -0.22 -1.26 14.06
CA VAL A 118 -1.49 -1.96 13.76
C VAL A 118 -1.25 -3.45 13.60
N ARG A 119 -0.19 -3.86 12.90
CA ARG A 119 0.18 -5.28 12.77
C ARG A 119 0.37 -5.92 14.13
N TYR A 120 1.15 -5.30 15.03
CA TYR A 120 1.38 -5.81 16.38
C TYR A 120 0.09 -5.94 17.19
N LEU A 121 -0.76 -4.91 17.19
CA LEU A 121 -2.05 -4.95 17.90
C LEU A 121 -2.93 -6.09 17.43
N LEU A 122 -2.90 -6.35 16.12
CA LEU A 122 -3.64 -7.43 15.50
C LEU A 122 -2.98 -8.78 15.74
N THR A 123 -1.67 -8.96 15.66
CA THR A 123 -1.05 -10.30 15.72
C THR A 123 -0.72 -10.77 17.12
N ALA A 124 -0.38 -9.87 18.04
CA ALA A 124 0.05 -10.22 19.39
C ALA A 124 -1.12 -10.48 20.35
N PHE A 125 -2.36 -10.18 19.96
CA PHE A 125 -3.53 -10.42 20.81
C PHE A 125 -3.65 -11.91 21.20
N PRO A 126 -3.93 -12.24 22.48
CA PRO A 126 -4.16 -11.33 23.62
C PRO A 126 -2.89 -10.98 24.43
N ASN A 127 -1.75 -11.56 24.07
CA ASN A 127 -0.51 -11.50 24.86
C ASN A 127 0.39 -10.35 24.38
N TYR A 128 0.05 -9.14 24.80
CA TYR A 128 0.85 -7.96 24.51
C TYR A 128 2.10 -7.88 25.39
N SER A 129 3.24 -7.58 24.79
CA SER A 129 4.52 -7.32 25.43
C SER A 129 5.19 -6.10 24.81
N THR A 130 5.47 -5.08 25.63
CA THR A 130 6.18 -3.87 25.19
C THR A 130 7.58 -4.19 24.66
N ALA A 131 8.26 -5.18 25.25
CA ALA A 131 9.57 -5.62 24.77
C ALA A 131 9.47 -6.19 23.34
N THR A 132 8.47 -7.03 23.08
CA THR A 132 8.23 -7.62 21.76
C THR A 132 7.84 -6.55 20.73
N TYR A 133 6.97 -5.61 21.12
CA TYR A 133 6.59 -4.49 20.26
C TYR A 133 7.82 -3.67 19.84
N TRP A 134 8.64 -3.26 20.80
CA TRP A 134 9.79 -2.43 20.52
C TRP A 134 10.82 -3.15 19.66
N ASP A 135 11.19 -4.37 20.04
CA ASP A 135 12.26 -5.13 19.39
C ASP A 135 11.86 -5.60 17.98
N GLN A 136 10.69 -6.20 17.83
CA GLN A 136 10.30 -6.85 16.57
C GLN A 136 9.58 -5.92 15.60
N TYR A 137 8.75 -5.00 16.09
CA TYR A 137 7.84 -4.20 15.24
C TYR A 137 8.37 -2.79 14.99
N ILE A 138 9.09 -2.21 15.95
CA ILE A 138 9.73 -0.90 15.78
C ILE A 138 11.16 -1.08 15.31
N THR A 139 12.10 -1.47 16.16
CA THR A 139 13.53 -1.47 15.81
C THR A 139 13.89 -2.52 14.76
N GLY A 140 13.34 -3.73 14.86
CA GLY A 140 13.63 -4.84 13.96
C GLY A 140 13.17 -4.59 12.51
N THR A 141 12.22 -3.69 12.30
CA THR A 141 11.73 -3.35 10.96
C THR A 141 12.53 -2.24 10.29
N TYR A 142 13.34 -1.46 11.03
CA TYR A 142 14.25 -0.46 10.47
C TYR A 142 15.59 -1.09 10.05
N SER A 143 15.55 -2.01 9.10
CA SER A 143 16.74 -2.56 8.43
C SER A 143 16.72 -2.25 6.94
N TRP A 144 17.90 -2.22 6.31
CA TRP A 144 18.00 -2.05 4.86
C TRP A 144 17.27 -3.16 4.09
N GLN A 145 17.35 -4.40 4.59
CA GLN A 145 16.62 -5.52 4.01
C GLN A 145 15.12 -5.25 4.00
N MET A 146 14.55 -4.83 5.13
CA MET A 146 13.13 -4.50 5.22
C MET A 146 12.79 -3.31 4.33
N TYR A 147 13.61 -2.25 4.33
CA TYR A 147 13.41 -1.12 3.44
C TYR A 147 13.25 -1.55 1.97
N PHE A 148 14.14 -2.40 1.44
CA PHE A 148 14.06 -2.84 0.05
C PHE A 148 12.89 -3.80 -0.21
N ILE A 149 12.54 -4.66 0.76
CA ILE A 149 11.35 -5.51 0.67
C ILE A 149 10.08 -4.66 0.55
N TYR A 150 9.97 -3.59 1.34
CA TYR A 150 8.82 -2.68 1.32
C TYR A 150 8.89 -1.65 0.18
N LEU A 151 10.07 -1.37 -0.38
CA LEU A 151 10.22 -0.44 -1.49
C LEU A 151 9.41 -0.89 -2.72
N PHE A 152 9.46 -2.18 -3.05
CA PHE A 152 8.70 -2.73 -4.17
C PHE A 152 7.18 -2.49 -4.06
N PRO A 153 6.49 -2.91 -2.98
CA PRO A 153 5.06 -2.67 -2.84
C PRO A 153 4.74 -1.17 -2.74
N VAL A 154 5.60 -0.35 -2.13
CA VAL A 154 5.41 1.11 -2.08
C VAL A 154 5.42 1.72 -3.47
N LEU A 155 6.42 1.39 -4.30
CA LEU A 155 6.50 1.87 -5.68
C LEU A 155 5.31 1.37 -6.50
N PHE A 156 4.94 0.09 -6.35
CA PHE A 156 3.82 -0.49 -7.07
C PHE A 156 2.49 0.19 -6.71
N ILE A 157 2.19 0.34 -5.41
CA ILE A 157 0.96 0.99 -4.94
C ILE A 157 0.98 2.47 -5.32
N GLY A 158 2.09 3.15 -5.10
CA GLY A 158 2.22 4.58 -5.36
C GLY A 158 2.04 4.91 -6.84
N TYR A 159 2.81 4.27 -7.72
CA TYR A 159 2.70 4.48 -9.16
C TYR A 159 1.42 3.90 -9.75
N GLY A 160 0.91 2.78 -9.22
CA GLY A 160 -0.40 2.27 -9.62
C GLY A 160 -1.52 3.26 -9.30
N THR A 161 -1.48 3.88 -8.12
CA THR A 161 -2.42 4.94 -7.73
C THR A 161 -2.35 6.12 -8.68
N LEU A 162 -1.15 6.61 -8.99
CA LEU A 162 -0.95 7.73 -9.91
C LEU A 162 -1.47 7.41 -11.31
N ASN A 163 -1.11 6.24 -11.86
CA ASN A 163 -1.49 5.82 -13.21
C ASN A 163 -2.99 5.60 -13.36
N ILE A 164 -3.63 4.92 -12.39
CA ILE A 164 -5.10 4.76 -12.40
C ILE A 164 -5.78 6.13 -12.32
N SER A 165 -5.26 7.04 -11.49
CA SER A 165 -5.81 8.39 -11.38
C SER A 165 -5.71 9.17 -12.69
N LEU A 166 -4.56 9.13 -13.37
CA LEU A 166 -4.37 9.73 -14.68
C LEU A 166 -5.28 9.13 -15.74
N LEU A 167 -5.38 7.80 -15.79
CA LEU A 167 -6.23 7.10 -16.73
C LEU A 167 -7.71 7.46 -16.53
N SER A 168 -8.18 7.46 -15.27
CA SER A 168 -9.55 7.83 -14.93
C SER A 168 -9.88 9.28 -15.30
N SER A 169 -8.91 10.20 -15.17
CA SER A 169 -9.08 11.61 -15.54
C SER A 169 -9.17 11.75 -17.08
N ARG A 170 -8.30 11.06 -17.82
CA ARG A 170 -8.31 11.06 -19.30
C ARG A 170 -9.58 10.45 -19.89
N LEU A 171 -10.10 9.37 -19.31
CA LEU A 171 -11.35 8.76 -19.75
C LEU A 171 -12.52 9.74 -19.59
N ARG A 172 -12.62 10.41 -18.44
CA ARG A 172 -13.66 11.44 -18.21
C ARG A 172 -13.61 12.59 -19.21
N GLN A 173 -12.41 13.05 -19.56
CA GLN A 173 -12.24 14.10 -20.58
C GLN A 173 -12.60 13.63 -21.99
N SER A 174 -12.53 12.33 -22.27
CA SER A 174 -12.79 11.74 -23.58
C SER A 174 -14.27 11.41 -23.81
N GLY A 175 -15.15 11.74 -22.86
CA GLY A 175 -16.61 11.52 -22.97
C GLY A 175 -17.08 10.08 -22.72
N TYR A 176 -16.25 9.24 -22.11
CA TYR A 176 -16.60 7.89 -21.66
C TYR A 176 -16.83 7.82 -20.15
#